data_AF-A0ABD4KUI4-F1
#
_entry.id   AF-A0ABD4KUI4-F1
#
_cell.length_a   1.000
_cell.length_b   1.000
_cell.length_c   1.000
_cell.angle_alpha   90.00
_cell.angle_beta   90.00
_cell.angle_gamma   90.00
#
_symmetry.space_group_name_H-M   'P 1'
#
loop_
_entity.id
_entity.type
_entity.pdbx_description
1 polymer ?
#
loop_
_entity_poly.entity_id
_entity_poly.type
_entity_poly.pdbx_seq_one_letter_code
_entity_poly.pdbx_strand_id
1 'polypeptide(L)'
;KTRIIHIDDGFDFLGFNHRKYGGKLLIKPSKTNVLSFLSNLRNLIKTHATIPVNNLIKMINPKIRGWANYYRHCVAKRVFGYVGHQLFQALWLWAVRRHPTKSKRWVTQKYFINRKGQWQFHGWQ
;
A
#
# COMPACT_ATOMS: atom_id res chain seq x y z
N LYS A 1 -16.28 15.90 18.49
CA LYS A 1 -15.40 17.10 18.60
C LYS A 1 -15.65 17.97 17.37
N THR A 2 -16.09 19.21 17.57
CA THR A 2 -16.38 20.17 16.49
C THR A 2 -15.30 21.24 16.47
N ARG A 3 -14.81 21.61 15.29
CA ARG A 3 -13.80 22.65 15.11
C ARG A 3 -14.05 23.38 13.79
N ILE A 4 -14.05 24.71 13.83
CA ILE A 4 -14.06 25.56 12.64
C ILE A 4 -12.61 25.74 12.18
N ILE A 5 -12.35 25.57 10.89
CA ILE A 5 -11.01 25.69 10.32
C ILE A 5 -11.03 26.44 9.00
N HIS A 6 -9.91 27.08 8.66
CA HIS A 6 -9.74 27.66 7.34
C HIS A 6 -9.44 26.56 6.31
N ILE A 7 -9.96 26.70 5.08
CA ILE A 7 -9.80 25.69 4.02
C ILE A 7 -8.34 25.48 3.59
N ASP A 8 -7.48 26.49 3.82
CA ASP A 8 -6.05 26.41 3.52
C ASP A 8 -5.27 25.56 4.53
N ASP A 9 -5.78 25.42 5.76
CA ASP A 9 -5.24 24.48 6.75
C ASP A 9 -5.67 23.04 6.42
N GLY A 10 -6.93 22.93 5.99
CA GLY A 10 -7.57 21.69 5.58
C GLY A 10 -8.03 20.80 6.72
N PHE A 11 -8.97 19.90 6.42
CA PHE A 11 -9.57 18.97 7.38
C PHE A 11 -9.71 17.57 6.80
N ASP A 12 -9.77 16.59 7.69
CA ASP A 12 -10.08 15.22 7.34
C ASP A 12 -11.59 14.96 7.50
N PHE A 13 -12.22 14.43 6.46
CA PHE A 13 -13.61 14.00 6.47
C PHE A 13 -13.78 12.74 5.63
N LEU A 14 -14.44 11.71 6.18
CA LEU A 14 -14.63 10.40 5.55
C LEU A 14 -13.34 9.80 4.97
N GLY A 15 -12.19 10.05 5.60
CA GLY A 15 -10.92 9.55 5.10
C GLY A 15 -10.27 10.34 3.96
N PHE A 16 -10.82 11.51 3.64
CA PHE A 16 -10.26 12.43 2.68
C PHE A 16 -9.79 13.70 3.39
N ASN A 17 -8.58 14.14 3.05
CA ASN A 17 -8.08 15.45 3.42
C ASN A 17 -8.52 16.46 2.36
N HIS A 18 -9.33 17.44 2.79
CA HIS A 18 -9.79 18.56 1.99
C HIS A 18 -8.93 19.77 2.33
N ARG A 19 -8.14 20.24 1.36
CA ARG A 19 -7.25 21.39 1.57
C ARG A 19 -7.09 22.20 0.30
N LYS A 20 -7.15 23.53 0.42
CA LYS A 20 -6.87 24.47 -0.66
C LYS A 20 -5.40 24.88 -0.61
N TYR A 21 -4.77 24.90 -1.77
CA TYR A 21 -3.35 25.23 -1.96
C TYR A 21 -3.29 26.36 -2.99
N GLY A 22 -3.01 27.59 -2.53
CA GLY A 22 -2.86 28.75 -3.42
C GLY A 22 -4.01 28.89 -4.43
N GLY A 23 -5.27 28.80 -3.98
CA GLY A 23 -6.44 28.86 -4.87
C GLY A 23 -7.02 27.51 -5.30
N LYS A 24 -6.22 26.43 -5.30
CA LYS A 24 -6.64 25.12 -5.83
C LYS A 24 -7.02 24.13 -4.74
N LEU A 25 -8.26 23.63 -4.75
CA LEU A 25 -8.70 22.56 -3.85
C LEU A 25 -8.13 21.21 -4.33
N LEU A 26 -7.45 20.49 -3.44
CA LEU A 26 -7.02 19.11 -3.67
C LEU A 26 -7.60 18.22 -2.60
N ILE A 27 -8.47 17.29 -3.01
CA ILE A 27 -9.00 16.23 -2.16
C ILE A 27 -8.07 15.03 -2.28
N LYS A 28 -7.43 14.66 -1.18
CA LYS A 28 -6.44 13.56 -1.12
C LYS A 28 -6.89 12.52 -0.10
N PRO A 29 -6.43 11.26 -0.17
CA PRO A 29 -6.59 10.34 0.96
C PRO A 29 -5.95 10.93 2.23
N SER A 30 -6.64 10.85 3.37
CA SER A 30 -6.12 11.38 4.63
C SER A 30 -4.89 10.58 5.07
N LYS A 31 -3.92 11.27 5.70
CA LYS A 31 -2.69 10.64 6.17
C LYS A 31 -3.00 9.51 7.16
N THR A 32 -3.95 9.73 8.06
CA THR A 32 -4.41 8.77 9.07
C THR A 32 -4.92 7.48 8.44
N ASN A 33 -5.79 7.56 7.42
CA ASN A 33 -6.31 6.38 6.74
C ASN A 33 -5.25 5.65 5.90
N VAL A 34 -4.35 6.38 5.24
CA VAL A 34 -3.25 5.77 4.50
C VAL A 34 -2.34 4.96 5.44
N LEU A 35 -1.99 5.54 6.59
CA LEU A 35 -1.15 4.86 7.59
C LEU A 35 -1.85 3.67 8.23
N SER A 36 -3.15 3.79 8.56
CA SER A 36 -3.96 2.70 9.07
C SER A 36 -4.03 1.53 8.07
N PHE A 37 -4.29 1.82 6.80
CA PHE A 37 -4.32 0.82 5.73
C PHE A 37 -2.97 0.09 5.60
N LEU A 38 -1.85 0.83 5.60
CA LEU A 38 -0.52 0.24 5.53
C LEU A 38 -0.18 -0.59 6.77
N SER A 39 -0.57 -0.15 7.96
CA SER A 39 -0.40 -0.90 9.20
C SER A 39 -1.13 -2.25 9.11
N ASN A 40 -2.38 -2.23 8.67
CA ASN A 40 -3.20 -3.43 8.50
C ASN A 40 -2.61 -4.38 7.45
N LEU A 41 -2.13 -3.88 6.32
CA LEU A 41 -1.45 -4.71 5.31
C LEU A 41 -0.16 -5.33 5.85
N ARG A 42 0.67 -4.55 6.55
CA ARG A 42 1.92 -5.05 7.14
C ARG A 42 1.64 -6.11 8.20
N ASN A 43 0.63 -5.90 9.05
CA ASN A 43 0.22 -6.87 10.06
C ASN A 43 -0.27 -8.15 9.38
N LEU A 44 -1.11 -8.07 8.35
CA LEU A 44 -1.54 -9.25 7.60
C LEU A 44 -0.34 -10.03 7.03
N ILE A 45 0.60 -9.35 6.38
CA ILE A 45 1.80 -9.99 5.82
C ILE A 45 2.64 -10.65 6.93
N LYS A 46 2.82 -9.97 8.07
CA LYS A 46 3.58 -10.47 9.21
C LYS A 46 2.92 -11.69 9.87
N THR A 47 1.61 -11.64 10.10
CA THR A 47 0.85 -12.74 10.72
C THR A 47 0.86 -13.97 9.83
N HIS A 48 0.79 -13.80 8.51
CA HIS A 48 0.83 -14.89 7.54
C HIS A 48 2.24 -15.16 7.01
N ALA A 49 3.17 -15.34 7.94
CA ALA A 49 4.59 -15.40 7.67
C ALA A 49 5.02 -16.65 6.86
N THR A 50 4.28 -17.76 6.98
CA THR A 50 4.64 -19.08 6.43
C THR A 50 3.71 -19.56 5.31
N ILE A 51 2.60 -18.88 5.05
CA ILE A 51 1.57 -19.34 4.11
C ILE A 51 2.10 -19.43 2.68
N PRO A 52 1.51 -20.27 1.81
CA PRO A 52 1.85 -20.28 0.39
C PRO A 52 1.70 -18.89 -0.24
N VAL A 53 2.61 -18.53 -1.15
CA VAL A 53 2.63 -17.21 -1.81
C VAL A 53 1.32 -16.88 -2.51
N ASN A 54 0.71 -17.85 -3.19
CA ASN A 54 -0.59 -17.67 -3.85
C ASN A 54 -1.69 -17.32 -2.86
N ASN A 55 -1.68 -17.93 -1.67
CA ASN A 55 -2.67 -17.64 -0.64
C ASN A 55 -2.47 -16.22 -0.09
N LEU A 56 -1.21 -15.80 0.10
CA LEU A 56 -0.91 -14.42 0.51
C LEU A 56 -1.40 -13.40 -0.52
N ILE A 57 -1.15 -13.66 -1.80
CA ILE A 57 -1.63 -12.82 -2.92
C ILE A 57 -3.16 -12.76 -2.93
N LYS A 58 -3.83 -13.91 -2.79
CA LYS A 58 -5.30 -14.00 -2.72
C LYS A 58 -5.88 -13.18 -1.56
N MET A 59 -5.17 -13.09 -0.43
CA MET A 59 -5.61 -12.30 0.73
C MET A 59 -5.37 -10.79 0.56
N ILE A 60 -4.24 -10.41 -0.04
CA ILE A 60 -3.85 -9.01 -0.18
C ILE A 60 -4.61 -8.30 -1.32
N ASN A 61 -4.81 -8.99 -2.46
CA ASN A 61 -5.39 -8.38 -3.66
C ASN A 61 -6.77 -7.74 -3.43
N PRO A 62 -7.75 -8.38 -2.76
CA PRO A 62 -9.05 -7.77 -2.50
C PRO A 62 -8.96 -6.51 -1.64
N LYS A 63 -8.06 -6.47 -0.66
CA LYS A 63 -7.85 -5.30 0.21
C LYS A 63 -7.28 -4.12 -0.56
N ILE A 64 -6.28 -4.36 -1.42
CA ILE A 64 -5.73 -3.33 -2.31
C ILE A 64 -6.79 -2.84 -3.28
N ARG A 65 -7.54 -3.75 -3.90
CA ARG A 65 -8.58 -3.41 -4.87
C ARG A 65 -9.68 -2.56 -4.23
N GLY A 66 -10.18 -2.95 -3.06
CA GLY A 66 -11.20 -2.20 -2.34
C GLY A 66 -10.71 -0.79 -1.97
N TRP A 67 -9.48 -0.68 -1.46
CA TRP A 67 -8.89 0.61 -1.10
C TRP A 67 -8.64 1.50 -2.32
N ALA A 68 -8.14 0.93 -3.42
CA ALA A 68 -7.94 1.66 -4.68
C ALA A 68 -9.27 2.14 -5.27
N ASN A 69 -10.31 1.30 -5.25
CA ASN A 69 -11.65 1.67 -5.71
C ASN A 69 -12.24 2.81 -4.87
N TYR A 70 -12.05 2.79 -3.55
CA TYR A 70 -12.54 3.84 -2.66
C TYR A 70 -11.92 5.21 -2.96
N TYR A 71 -10.62 5.24 -3.24
CA TYR A 71 -9.87 6.48 -3.53
C TYR A 71 -9.73 6.81 -5.03
N ARG A 72 -10.41 6.08 -5.94
CA ARG A 72 -10.24 6.23 -7.40
C ARG A 72 -10.61 7.61 -7.94
N HIS A 73 -11.50 8.31 -7.24
CA HIS A 73 -12.07 9.60 -7.67
C HIS A 73 -11.36 10.82 -7.06
N CYS A 74 -10.34 10.63 -6.21
CA CYS A 74 -9.60 11.72 -5.60
C CYS A 74 -8.17 11.83 -6.12
N VAL A 75 -7.44 12.87 -5.69
CA VAL A 75 -6.05 13.11 -6.10
C VAL A 75 -5.12 12.16 -5.34
N ALA A 76 -5.08 10.90 -5.79
CA ALA A 76 -4.42 9.81 -5.08
C ALA A 76 -3.13 9.28 -5.73
N LYS A 77 -2.75 9.75 -6.94
CA LYS A 77 -1.59 9.20 -7.70
C LYS A 77 -0.31 9.07 -6.86
N ARG A 78 0.09 10.14 -6.16
CA ARG A 78 1.29 10.12 -5.29
C ARG A 78 1.13 9.18 -4.10
N VAL A 79 -0.07 9.11 -3.52
CA VAL A 79 -0.36 8.24 -2.37
C VAL A 79 -0.34 6.77 -2.80
N PHE A 80 -0.88 6.44 -3.98
CA PHE A 80 -0.82 5.10 -4.55
C PHE A 80 0.63 4.65 -4.79
N GLY A 81 1.48 5.54 -5.31
CA GLY A 81 2.92 5.27 -5.44
C GLY A 81 3.60 4.99 -4.10
N TYR A 82 3.31 5.80 -3.08
CA TYR A 82 3.81 5.59 -1.71
C TYR A 82 3.35 4.25 -1.13
N VAL A 83 2.06 3.94 -1.22
CA VAL A 83 1.49 2.68 -0.71
C VAL A 83 2.08 1.48 -1.44
N GLY A 84 2.24 1.55 -2.77
CA GLY A 84 2.87 0.50 -3.57
C GLY A 84 4.31 0.24 -3.15
N HIS A 85 5.12 1.29 -2.94
CA HIS A 85 6.48 1.16 -2.46
C HIS A 85 6.55 0.50 -1.06
N GLN A 86 5.70 0.94 -0.13
CA GLN A 86 5.65 0.39 1.22
C GLN A 86 5.19 -1.07 1.25
N LEU A 87 4.23 -1.43 0.40
CA LEU A 87 3.81 -2.82 0.22
C LEU A 87 4.94 -3.68 -0.36
N PHE A 88 5.65 -3.18 -1.37
CA PHE A 88 6.79 -3.88 -1.98
C PHE A 88 7.87 -4.18 -0.93
N GLN A 89 8.23 -3.18 -0.10
CA GLN A 89 9.18 -3.38 1.01
C GLN A 89 8.70 -4.45 2.00
N ALA A 90 7.41 -4.46 2.37
CA ALA A 90 6.86 -5.46 3.28
C ALA A 90 6.91 -6.88 2.68
N LEU A 91 6.58 -7.03 1.40
CA LEU A 91 6.65 -8.30 0.68
C LEU A 91 8.09 -8.78 0.49
N TRP A 92 9.03 -7.87 0.25
CA TRP A 92 10.46 -8.17 0.20
C TRP A 92 10.96 -8.75 1.52
N LEU A 93 10.66 -8.08 2.64
CA LEU A 93 11.04 -8.56 3.97
C LEU A 93 10.41 -9.94 4.27
N TRP A 94 9.14 -10.13 3.91
CA TRP A 94 8.48 -11.42 4.04
C TRP A 94 9.19 -12.53 3.24
N ALA A 95 9.57 -12.24 2.00
CA ALA A 95 10.24 -13.20 1.12
C ALA A 95 11.64 -13.58 1.63
N VAL A 96 12.45 -12.59 2.04
CA VAL A 96 13.80 -12.81 2.59
C VAL A 96 13.73 -13.61 3.90
N ARG A 97 12.81 -13.27 4.80
CA ARG A 97 12.63 -13.96 6.09
C ARG A 97 12.38 -15.46 5.93
N ARG A 98 11.71 -15.88 4.86
CA ARG A 98 11.41 -17.30 4.60
C ARG A 98 12.62 -18.13 4.20
N HIS A 99 13.70 -17.49 3.75
CA HIS A 99 14.86 -18.18 3.19
C HIS A 99 16.17 -17.60 3.75
N PRO A 100 16.44 -17.80 5.06
CA PRO A 100 17.62 -17.23 5.70
C PRO A 100 18.94 -17.71 5.09
N THR A 101 18.96 -18.89 4.47
CA THR A 101 20.14 -19.49 3.85
C THR A 101 20.29 -19.21 2.35
N LYS A 102 19.31 -18.55 1.72
CA LYS A 102 19.33 -18.29 0.27
C LYS A 102 19.76 -16.86 -0.02
N SER A 103 20.46 -16.69 -1.13
CA SER A 103 20.89 -15.36 -1.58
C SER A 103 19.68 -14.48 -1.95
N LYS A 104 19.84 -13.16 -1.83
CA LYS A 104 18.83 -12.17 -2.26
C LYS A 104 18.48 -12.32 -3.74
N ARG A 105 19.45 -12.71 -4.59
CA ARG A 105 19.23 -13.00 -6.01
C ARG A 105 18.25 -14.16 -6.20
N TRP A 106 18.43 -15.25 -5.45
CA TRP A 106 17.52 -16.39 -5.51
C TRP A 106 16.12 -16.02 -5.03
N VAL A 107 16.01 -15.25 -3.93
CA VAL A 107 14.71 -14.76 -3.43
C VAL A 107 14.00 -13.90 -4.48
N THR A 108 14.75 -13.03 -5.16
CA THR A 108 14.24 -12.19 -6.25
C THR A 108 13.70 -13.06 -7.38
N GLN A 109 14.48 -14.02 -7.87
CA GLN A 109 14.06 -14.93 -8.96
C GLN A 109 12.85 -15.80 -8.57
N LYS A 110 12.69 -16.13 -7.29
CA LYS A 110 11.59 -16.98 -6.82
C LYS A 110 10.27 -16.24 -6.63
N TYR A 111 10.30 -14.99 -6.20
CA TYR A 111 9.10 -14.27 -5.75
C TYR A 111 8.79 -13.02 -6.56
N PHE A 112 9.72 -12.56 -7.41
CA PHE A 112 9.58 -11.32 -8.14
C PHE A 112 9.88 -11.53 -9.63
N ILE A 113 8.95 -11.06 -10.46
CA ILE A 113 9.13 -10.99 -11.92
C ILE A 113 9.30 -9.55 -12.34
N ASN A 114 10.22 -9.31 -13.27
CA ASN A 114 10.34 -8.01 -13.90
C ASN A 114 9.43 -7.95 -15.13
N ARG A 115 8.40 -7.09 -15.08
CA ARG A 115 7.54 -6.80 -16.23
C ARG A 115 7.77 -5.36 -16.66
N LYS A 116 8.34 -5.17 -17.86
CA LYS A 116 8.58 -3.85 -18.47
C LYS A 116 9.35 -2.89 -17.54
N GLY A 117 10.40 -3.39 -16.87
CA GLY A 117 11.22 -2.61 -15.94
C GLY A 117 10.64 -2.47 -14.53
N GLN A 118 9.50 -3.11 -14.23
CA GLN A 118 8.86 -3.06 -12.91
C GLN A 118 8.87 -4.43 -12.24
N TRP A 119 9.45 -4.50 -11.05
CA TRP A 119 9.43 -5.70 -10.22
C TRP A 119 8.05 -5.90 -9.60
N GLN A 120 7.44 -7.04 -9.86
CA GLN A 120 6.13 -7.43 -9.36
C GLN A 120 6.25 -8.70 -8.54
N PHE A 121 5.66 -8.67 -7.34
CA PHE A 121 5.55 -9.87 -6.51
C PHE A 121 4.60 -10.85 -7.17
N HIS A 122 5.03 -12.10 -7.33
CA HIS A 122 4.25 -13.15 -7.98
C HIS A 122 4.32 -14.46 -7.20
N GLY A 123 3.33 -15.31 -7.45
CA GLY A 123 3.32 -16.71 -7.03
C GLY A 123 3.40 -17.63 -8.24
N TRP A 124 3.68 -18.92 -7.99
CA TRP A 124 3.73 -19.98 -8.99
C TRP A 124 2.39 -20.71 -9.01
N GLN A 125 1.84 -21.05 -10.18
CA GLN A 125 0.79 -22.07 -10.25
C GLN A 125 1.40 -23.45 -9.99
#